data_AF-A0A0S8AF39-F1
#
_entry.id   AF-A0A0S8AF39-F1
#
_cell.length_a   1.000
_cell.length_b   1.000
_cell.length_c   1.000
_cell.angle_alpha   90.00
_cell.angle_beta   90.00
_cell.angle_gamma   90.00
#
_symmetry.space_group_name_H-M   'P 1'
#
loop_
_entity.id
_entity.type
_entity.pdbx_description
1 polymer ?
#
loop_
_entity_poly.entity_id
_entity_poly.type
_entity_poly.pdbx_seq_one_letter_code
_entity_poly.pdbx_strand_id
1 'polypeptide(L)'
;MESISDIRSQFEFTDQDQENLRLLGEILLPMADQFADEFYDFLMQHPKTAEYFKTEQAVARRKETFNSWFNDLFTSQYDNRYLLRLQKIGKVHVKIGLESYHVNAAMSCVRELCRRQVAAQINDGVLKEDILITLHRALDINLSIMTSSYQEEKLRKVFVSHKAEEYLVHLAERLLHGLNLFLLLGLLVLAIGVVSLLGHDIYKAVTSNLEYGVIRALGSLLVLWMMIELLHTEIGHLRGGKFRVRIFVELALVAFIRKIFVASFEHKEPTSFMLLVGALFILGIVYFLVAKVESKN
;
A
#
# COMPACT_ATOMS: atom_id res chain seq x y z
N MET A 1 -3.28 11.03 -23.14
CA MET A 1 -4.70 11.06 -23.51
C MET A 1 -4.73 11.06 -25.02
N GLU A 2 -5.24 9.98 -25.62
CA GLU A 2 -5.37 9.89 -27.07
C GLU A 2 -6.35 10.95 -27.57
N SER A 3 -6.08 11.53 -28.73
CA SER A 3 -7.00 12.49 -29.33
C SER A 3 -8.22 11.75 -29.90
N ILE A 4 -9.35 12.44 -30.01
CA ILE A 4 -10.55 11.81 -30.61
C ILE A 4 -10.30 11.36 -32.06
N SER A 5 -9.41 12.02 -32.79
CA SER A 5 -9.01 11.63 -34.14
C SER A 5 -8.25 10.31 -34.16
N ASP A 6 -7.37 10.08 -33.17
CA ASP A 6 -6.64 8.81 -33.06
C ASP A 6 -7.62 7.66 -32.76
N ILE A 7 -8.57 7.89 -31.85
CA ILE A 7 -9.61 6.92 -31.50
C ILE A 7 -10.48 6.61 -32.73
N ARG A 8 -10.95 7.63 -33.47
CA ARG A 8 -11.71 7.42 -34.71
C ARG A 8 -10.94 6.59 -35.71
N SER A 9 -9.64 6.87 -35.88
CA SER A 9 -8.76 6.12 -36.78
C SER A 9 -8.67 4.64 -36.39
N GLN A 10 -8.44 4.34 -35.10
CA GLN A 10 -8.34 2.96 -34.60
C GLN A 10 -9.62 2.14 -34.80
N PHE A 11 -10.78 2.79 -34.69
CA PHE A 11 -12.09 2.16 -34.88
C PHE A 11 -12.61 2.25 -36.33
N GLU A 12 -11.81 2.77 -37.25
CA GLU A 12 -12.20 3.03 -38.65
C GLU A 12 -13.49 3.86 -38.78
N PHE A 13 -13.69 4.81 -37.87
CA PHE A 13 -14.86 5.69 -37.85
C PHE A 13 -14.68 6.87 -38.81
N THR A 14 -15.34 6.76 -39.94
CA THR A 14 -15.25 7.68 -41.09
C THR A 14 -16.33 8.76 -41.05
N ASP A 15 -16.29 9.68 -42.02
CA ASP A 15 -17.36 10.68 -42.16
C ASP A 15 -18.67 10.06 -42.69
N GLN A 16 -18.60 8.90 -43.36
CA GLN A 16 -19.81 8.13 -43.72
C GLN A 16 -20.52 7.62 -42.47
N ASP A 17 -19.77 7.17 -41.46
CA ASP A 17 -20.34 6.77 -40.16
C ASP A 17 -21.06 7.95 -39.50
N GLN A 18 -20.53 9.18 -39.61
CA GLN A 18 -21.18 10.38 -39.08
C GLN A 18 -22.52 10.69 -39.76
N GLU A 19 -22.66 10.42 -41.06
CA GLU A 19 -23.93 10.55 -41.77
C GLU A 19 -24.89 9.40 -41.42
N ASN A 20 -24.38 8.17 -41.34
CA ASN A 20 -25.12 6.98 -40.91
C ASN A 20 -25.69 7.13 -39.49
N LEU A 21 -25.00 7.84 -38.59
CA LEU A 21 -25.53 8.18 -37.27
C LEU A 21 -26.82 8.99 -37.32
N ARG A 22 -27.05 9.79 -38.36
CA ARG A 22 -28.31 10.55 -38.51
C ARG A 22 -29.48 9.61 -38.79
N LEU A 23 -29.29 8.65 -39.71
CA LEU A 23 -30.29 7.62 -39.98
C LEU A 23 -30.54 6.74 -38.75
N LEU A 24 -29.49 6.35 -38.04
CA LEU A 24 -29.63 5.65 -36.75
C LEU A 24 -30.42 6.48 -35.75
N GLY A 25 -30.17 7.78 -35.65
CA GLY A 25 -30.91 8.70 -34.80
C GLY A 25 -32.40 8.75 -35.14
N GLU A 26 -32.75 8.85 -36.42
CA GLU A 26 -34.15 8.84 -36.89
C GLU A 26 -34.88 7.55 -36.52
N ILE A 27 -34.18 6.41 -36.56
CA ILE A 27 -34.74 5.09 -36.25
C ILE A 27 -34.84 4.83 -34.74
N LEU A 28 -33.84 5.25 -33.97
CA LEU A 28 -33.64 4.81 -32.59
C LEU A 28 -34.09 5.82 -31.53
N LEU A 29 -33.95 7.13 -31.78
CA LEU A 29 -34.36 8.15 -30.80
C LEU A 29 -35.86 8.14 -30.48
N PRO A 30 -36.79 7.82 -31.40
CA PRO A 30 -38.20 7.66 -31.05
C PRO A 30 -38.47 6.57 -30.01
N MET A 31 -37.55 5.61 -29.85
CA MET A 31 -37.64 4.50 -28.90
C MET A 31 -36.82 4.72 -27.62
N ALA A 32 -36.25 5.93 -27.42
CA ALA A 32 -35.35 6.20 -26.31
C ALA A 32 -35.99 5.92 -24.93
N ASP A 33 -37.23 6.36 -24.72
CA ASP A 33 -37.94 6.13 -23.44
C ASP A 33 -38.19 4.64 -23.18
N GLN A 34 -38.61 3.90 -24.20
CA GLN A 34 -38.76 2.45 -24.09
C GLN A 34 -37.42 1.76 -23.79
N PHE A 35 -36.34 2.19 -24.45
CA PHE A 35 -35.01 1.64 -24.19
C PHE A 35 -34.51 1.98 -22.80
N ALA A 36 -34.84 3.17 -22.26
CA ALA A 36 -34.52 3.54 -20.90
C ALA A 36 -35.24 2.65 -19.88
N ASP A 37 -36.48 2.26 -20.16
CA ASP A 37 -37.24 1.30 -19.36
C ASP A 37 -36.59 -0.09 -19.40
N GLU A 38 -36.34 -0.65 -20.59
CA GLU A 38 -35.71 -1.96 -20.75
C GLU A 38 -34.29 -2.00 -20.14
N PHE A 39 -33.53 -0.91 -20.31
CA PHE A 39 -32.20 -0.75 -19.71
C PHE A 39 -32.25 -0.73 -18.18
N TYR A 40 -33.24 -0.04 -17.61
CA TYR A 40 -33.45 -0.02 -16.17
C TYR A 40 -33.84 -1.39 -15.64
N ASP A 41 -34.76 -2.09 -16.30
CA ASP A 41 -35.17 -3.44 -15.91
C ASP A 41 -33.98 -4.41 -15.91
N PHE A 42 -33.10 -4.30 -16.90
CA PHE A 42 -31.83 -5.03 -16.93
C PHE A 42 -30.94 -4.72 -15.72
N LEU A 43 -30.78 -3.45 -15.35
CA LEU A 43 -29.98 -3.06 -14.19
C LEU A 43 -30.59 -3.51 -12.85
N MET A 44 -31.91 -3.63 -12.77
CA MET A 44 -32.60 -4.08 -11.56
C MET A 44 -32.51 -5.59 -11.34
N GLN A 45 -32.26 -6.38 -12.38
CA GLN A 45 -32.09 -7.84 -12.27
C GLN A 45 -30.83 -8.24 -11.48
N HIS A 46 -29.83 -7.35 -11.41
CA HIS A 46 -28.58 -7.63 -10.70
C HIS A 46 -28.49 -6.85 -9.38
N PRO A 47 -28.30 -7.53 -8.23
CA PRO A 47 -28.31 -6.88 -6.92
C PRO A 47 -27.34 -5.70 -6.81
N LYS A 48 -26.13 -5.85 -7.37
CA LYS A 48 -25.08 -4.82 -7.30
C LYS A 48 -25.42 -3.54 -8.06
N THR A 49 -26.09 -3.64 -9.20
CA THR A 49 -26.56 -2.47 -9.95
C THR A 49 -27.84 -1.90 -9.35
N ALA A 50 -28.75 -2.76 -8.87
CA ALA A 50 -29.98 -2.35 -8.18
C ALA A 50 -29.72 -1.48 -6.93
N GLU A 51 -28.61 -1.70 -6.21
CA GLU A 51 -28.20 -0.90 -5.04
C GLU A 51 -28.10 0.62 -5.33
N TYR A 52 -27.87 1.02 -6.58
CA TYR A 52 -27.77 2.42 -6.98
C TYR A 52 -29.13 3.09 -7.22
N PHE A 53 -30.23 2.34 -7.20
CA PHE A 53 -31.57 2.80 -7.59
C PHE A 53 -32.62 2.61 -6.48
N LYS A 54 -32.33 3.13 -5.28
CA LYS A 54 -33.19 2.91 -4.08
C LYS A 54 -34.49 3.72 -4.03
N THR A 55 -34.67 4.70 -4.91
CA THR A 55 -35.84 5.60 -4.89
C THR A 55 -36.35 5.82 -6.31
N GLU A 56 -37.65 6.02 -6.48
CA GLU A 56 -38.25 6.32 -7.78
C GLU A 56 -37.67 7.59 -8.42
N GLN A 57 -37.31 8.60 -7.61
CA GLN A 57 -36.61 9.80 -8.09
C GLN A 57 -35.23 9.48 -8.64
N ALA A 58 -34.48 8.57 -8.01
CA ALA A 58 -33.20 8.12 -8.53
C ALA A 58 -33.39 7.39 -9.87
N VAL A 59 -34.43 6.57 -10.01
CA VAL A 59 -34.78 5.87 -11.26
C VAL A 59 -35.09 6.88 -12.37
N ALA A 60 -36.03 7.80 -12.14
CA ALA A 60 -36.44 8.79 -13.13
C ALA A 60 -35.24 9.63 -13.62
N ARG A 61 -34.43 10.13 -12.70
CA ARG A 61 -33.21 10.88 -13.03
C ARG A 61 -32.21 10.05 -13.84
N ARG A 62 -32.16 8.73 -13.62
CA ARG A 62 -31.24 7.84 -14.34
C ARG A 62 -31.72 7.58 -15.76
N LYS A 63 -33.03 7.38 -15.96
CA LYS A 63 -33.66 7.32 -17.28
C LYS A 63 -33.40 8.61 -18.08
N GLU A 64 -33.56 9.78 -17.45
CA GLU A 64 -33.21 11.07 -18.09
C GLU A 64 -31.74 11.14 -18.51
N THR A 65 -30.81 10.72 -17.64
CA THR A 65 -29.38 10.74 -18.00
C THR A 65 -29.03 9.72 -19.07
N PHE A 66 -29.70 8.57 -19.09
CA PHE A 66 -29.56 7.58 -20.14
C PHE A 66 -30.05 8.16 -21.48
N ASN A 67 -31.25 8.74 -21.51
CA ASN A 67 -31.80 9.40 -22.70
C ASN A 67 -30.90 10.52 -23.21
N SER A 68 -30.32 11.33 -22.31
CA SER A 68 -29.37 12.36 -22.71
C SER A 68 -28.12 11.77 -23.37
N TRP A 69 -27.53 10.71 -22.80
CA TRP A 69 -26.37 10.04 -23.40
C TRP A 69 -26.75 9.35 -24.72
N PHE A 70 -27.90 8.68 -24.76
CA PHE A 70 -28.40 7.97 -25.94
C PHE A 70 -28.70 8.94 -27.09
N ASN A 71 -29.23 10.12 -26.79
CA ASN A 71 -29.36 11.20 -27.76
C ASN A 71 -27.99 11.66 -28.27
N ASP A 72 -27.06 11.96 -27.35
CA ASP A 72 -25.73 12.43 -27.72
C ASP A 72 -24.97 11.41 -28.60
N LEU A 73 -25.19 10.11 -28.39
CA LEU A 73 -24.59 9.02 -29.18
C LEU A 73 -24.83 9.18 -30.68
N PHE A 74 -26.02 9.62 -31.08
CA PHE A 74 -26.40 9.75 -32.50
C PHE A 74 -26.35 11.19 -33.02
N THR A 75 -26.48 12.19 -32.13
CA THR A 75 -26.54 13.60 -32.56
C THR A 75 -25.23 14.37 -32.43
N SER A 76 -24.27 13.86 -31.66
CA SER A 76 -23.00 14.56 -31.44
C SER A 76 -22.05 14.43 -32.63
N GLN A 77 -21.24 15.46 -32.82
CA GLN A 77 -20.02 15.34 -33.59
C GLN A 77 -18.98 14.59 -32.75
N TYR A 78 -18.32 13.60 -33.33
CA TYR A 78 -17.29 12.81 -32.64
C TYR A 78 -15.97 13.60 -32.56
N ASP A 79 -16.00 14.65 -31.74
CA ASP A 79 -14.94 15.63 -31.53
C ASP A 79 -14.39 15.60 -30.09
N ASN A 80 -13.45 16.51 -29.80
CA ASN A 80 -12.84 16.58 -28.46
C ASN A 80 -13.84 17.01 -27.37
N ARG A 81 -14.93 17.70 -27.73
CA ARG A 81 -15.98 18.07 -26.77
C ARG A 81 -16.78 16.84 -26.38
N TYR A 82 -17.10 15.97 -27.33
CA TYR A 82 -17.77 14.70 -27.07
C TYR A 82 -16.86 13.75 -26.26
N LEU A 83 -15.58 13.67 -26.61
CA LEU A 83 -14.57 12.92 -25.84
C LEU A 83 -14.58 13.31 -24.35
N LEU A 84 -14.50 14.61 -24.04
CA LEU A 84 -14.51 15.10 -22.65
C LEU A 84 -15.81 14.75 -21.91
N ARG A 85 -16.95 14.75 -22.61
CA ARG A 85 -18.24 14.34 -22.04
C ARG A 85 -18.20 12.86 -21.66
N LEU A 86 -17.76 11.98 -22.56
CA LEU A 86 -17.66 10.54 -22.31
C LEU A 86 -16.68 10.21 -21.18
N GLN A 87 -15.53 10.90 -21.12
CA GLN A 87 -14.59 10.77 -20.01
C GLN A 87 -15.24 11.17 -18.67
N LYS A 88 -16.04 12.24 -18.65
CA LYS A 88 -16.77 12.64 -17.45
C LYS A 88 -17.76 11.56 -17.01
N ILE A 89 -18.46 10.93 -17.96
CA ILE A 89 -19.37 9.81 -17.68
C ILE A 89 -18.58 8.63 -17.09
N GLY A 90 -17.45 8.23 -17.68
CA GLY A 90 -16.57 7.19 -17.16
C GLY A 90 -16.11 7.47 -15.72
N LYS A 91 -15.62 8.69 -15.45
CA LYS A 91 -15.20 9.14 -14.12
C LYS A 91 -16.32 9.11 -13.08
N VAL A 92 -17.57 9.39 -13.46
CA VAL A 92 -18.72 9.27 -12.55
C VAL A 92 -18.91 7.81 -12.11
N HIS A 93 -18.83 6.85 -13.03
CA HIS A 93 -18.98 5.43 -12.69
C HIS A 93 -17.83 4.91 -11.82
N VAL A 94 -16.60 5.33 -12.10
CA VAL A 94 -15.44 5.07 -11.23
C VAL A 94 -15.66 5.63 -9.82
N LYS A 95 -16.15 6.87 -9.71
CA LYS A 95 -16.36 7.56 -8.43
C LYS A 95 -17.41 6.87 -7.54
N ILE A 96 -18.45 6.29 -8.14
CA ILE A 96 -19.48 5.55 -7.39
C ILE A 96 -19.05 4.13 -7.03
N GLY A 97 -17.87 3.68 -7.50
CA GLY A 97 -17.35 2.34 -7.22
C GLY A 97 -18.00 1.24 -8.04
N LEU A 98 -18.68 1.57 -9.14
CA LEU A 98 -19.22 0.56 -10.05
C LEU A 98 -18.06 -0.13 -10.76
N GLU A 99 -18.05 -1.46 -10.84
CA GLU A 99 -16.99 -2.15 -11.58
C GLU A 99 -17.15 -2.00 -13.10
N SER A 100 -16.03 -1.93 -13.82
CA SER A 100 -16.02 -1.71 -15.28
C SER A 100 -16.78 -2.79 -16.06
N TYR A 101 -16.85 -4.02 -15.54
CA TYR A 101 -17.58 -5.10 -16.21
C TYR A 101 -19.09 -4.83 -16.28
N HIS A 102 -19.66 -4.12 -15.31
CA HIS A 102 -21.07 -3.73 -15.34
C HIS A 102 -21.36 -2.73 -16.45
N VAL A 103 -20.42 -1.82 -16.73
CA VAL A 103 -20.51 -0.89 -17.86
C VAL A 103 -20.49 -1.65 -19.19
N ASN A 104 -19.64 -2.69 -19.30
CA ASN A 104 -19.61 -3.54 -20.48
C ASN A 104 -20.94 -4.30 -20.68
N ALA A 105 -21.49 -4.88 -19.60
CA ALA A 105 -22.76 -5.59 -19.65
C ALA A 105 -23.93 -4.66 -20.03
N ALA A 106 -23.96 -3.45 -19.44
CA ALA A 106 -24.90 -2.38 -19.78
C ALA A 106 -24.80 -1.99 -21.27
N MET A 107 -23.59 -1.82 -21.80
CA MET A 107 -23.39 -1.53 -23.22
C MET A 107 -23.86 -2.68 -24.13
N SER A 108 -23.67 -3.94 -23.70
CA SER A 108 -24.17 -5.11 -24.44
C SER A 108 -25.70 -5.12 -24.51
N CYS A 109 -26.38 -4.73 -23.43
CA CYS A 109 -27.83 -4.57 -23.42
C CYS A 109 -28.29 -3.51 -24.44
N VAL A 110 -27.69 -2.31 -24.40
CA VAL A 110 -28.01 -1.23 -25.35
C VAL A 110 -27.75 -1.66 -26.80
N ARG A 111 -26.65 -2.36 -27.06
CA ARG A 111 -26.31 -2.88 -28.39
C ARG A 111 -27.42 -3.78 -28.94
N GLU A 112 -27.91 -4.71 -28.13
CA GLU A 112 -28.95 -5.65 -28.57
C GLU A 112 -30.29 -4.94 -28.82
N LEU A 113 -30.66 -3.98 -27.96
CA LEU A 113 -31.85 -3.16 -28.16
C LEU A 113 -31.81 -2.41 -29.49
N CYS A 114 -30.70 -1.72 -29.76
CA CYS A 114 -30.51 -0.99 -31.01
C CYS A 114 -30.49 -1.92 -32.22
N ARG A 115 -29.74 -3.03 -32.14
CA ARG A 115 -29.61 -4.00 -33.24
C ARG A 115 -30.97 -4.59 -33.62
N ARG A 116 -31.79 -4.95 -32.63
CA ARG A 116 -33.15 -5.46 -32.84
C ARG A 116 -34.02 -4.44 -33.58
N GLN A 117 -33.96 -3.18 -33.19
CA GLN A 117 -34.75 -2.12 -33.82
C GLN A 117 -34.29 -1.81 -35.25
N VAL A 118 -32.98 -1.73 -35.49
CA VAL A 118 -32.43 -1.55 -36.84
C VAL A 118 -32.84 -2.70 -37.76
N ALA A 119 -32.75 -3.94 -37.27
CA ALA A 119 -33.13 -5.12 -38.05
C ALA A 119 -34.63 -5.16 -38.40
N ALA A 120 -35.50 -4.56 -37.58
CA ALA A 120 -36.93 -4.47 -37.83
C ALA A 120 -37.31 -3.37 -38.84
N GLN A 121 -36.50 -2.31 -38.94
CA GLN A 121 -36.82 -1.12 -39.76
C GLN A 121 -36.13 -1.12 -41.13
N ILE A 122 -34.97 -1.79 -41.27
CA ILE A 122 -34.21 -1.82 -42.52
C ILE A 122 -34.30 -3.19 -43.20
N ASN A 123 -34.99 -3.24 -44.34
CA ASN A 123 -35.14 -4.45 -45.15
C ASN A 123 -33.97 -4.70 -46.10
N ASP A 124 -33.34 -3.64 -46.62
CA ASP A 124 -32.17 -3.75 -47.49
C ASP A 124 -30.98 -4.34 -46.70
N GLY A 125 -30.51 -5.52 -47.14
CA GLY A 125 -29.44 -6.23 -46.47
C GLY A 125 -28.11 -5.49 -46.46
N VAL A 126 -27.78 -4.76 -47.54
CA VAL A 126 -26.50 -4.05 -47.66
C VAL A 126 -26.52 -2.81 -46.77
N LEU A 127 -27.57 -2.00 -46.87
CA LEU A 127 -27.73 -0.82 -46.02
C LEU A 127 -27.79 -1.20 -44.53
N LYS A 128 -28.52 -2.27 -44.20
CA LYS A 128 -28.61 -2.74 -42.81
C LYS A 128 -27.24 -3.10 -42.24
N GLU A 129 -26.42 -3.81 -43.00
CA GLU A 129 -25.09 -4.20 -42.54
C GLU A 129 -24.20 -2.97 -42.30
N ASP A 130 -24.19 -2.01 -43.24
CA ASP A 130 -23.42 -0.76 -43.10
C ASP A 130 -23.85 0.04 -41.85
N ILE A 131 -25.16 0.16 -41.63
CA ILE A 131 -25.72 0.84 -40.46
C ILE A 131 -25.40 0.11 -39.15
N LEU A 132 -25.41 -1.22 -39.14
CA LEU A 132 -25.02 -2.00 -37.97
C LEU A 132 -23.53 -1.89 -37.66
N ILE A 133 -22.67 -1.81 -38.67
CA ILE A 133 -21.23 -1.56 -38.50
C ILE A 133 -21.02 -0.18 -37.86
N THR A 134 -21.67 0.87 -38.37
CA THR A 134 -21.61 2.21 -37.77
C THR A 134 -22.09 2.19 -36.32
N LEU A 135 -23.21 1.54 -36.02
CA LEU A 135 -23.74 1.39 -34.66
C LEU A 135 -22.72 0.73 -33.74
N HIS A 136 -22.07 -0.35 -34.17
CA HIS A 136 -21.06 -1.05 -33.39
C HIS A 136 -19.86 -0.16 -33.11
N ARG A 137 -19.30 0.50 -34.14
CA ARG A 137 -18.18 1.43 -33.98
C ARG A 137 -18.52 2.56 -33.00
N ALA A 138 -19.70 3.15 -33.14
CA ALA A 138 -20.18 4.21 -32.26
C ALA A 138 -20.25 3.76 -30.79
N LEU A 139 -20.85 2.60 -30.51
CA LEU A 139 -20.97 2.04 -29.16
C LEU A 139 -19.59 1.64 -28.60
N ASP A 140 -18.71 1.07 -29.41
CA ASP A 140 -17.38 0.61 -28.98
C ASP A 140 -16.45 1.78 -28.66
N ILE A 141 -16.52 2.88 -29.43
CA ILE A 141 -15.83 4.14 -29.10
C ILE A 141 -16.32 4.67 -27.75
N ASN A 142 -17.64 4.71 -27.52
CA ASN A 142 -18.21 5.16 -26.25
C ASN A 142 -17.72 4.29 -25.09
N LEU A 143 -17.74 2.97 -25.27
CA LEU A 143 -17.30 2.00 -24.27
C LEU A 143 -15.81 2.13 -23.97
N SER A 144 -14.97 2.25 -25.01
CA SER A 144 -13.52 2.42 -24.89
C SER A 144 -13.18 3.67 -24.09
N ILE A 145 -13.79 4.81 -24.43
CA ILE A 145 -13.55 6.07 -23.71
C ILE A 145 -14.05 5.97 -22.27
N MET A 146 -15.24 5.44 -22.02
CA MET A 146 -15.77 5.29 -20.65
C MET A 146 -14.92 4.35 -19.79
N THR A 147 -14.43 3.25 -20.37
CA THR A 147 -13.60 2.26 -19.67
C THR A 147 -12.16 2.72 -19.47
N SER A 148 -11.63 3.63 -20.30
CA SER A 148 -10.30 4.24 -20.10
C SER A 148 -10.14 4.88 -18.72
N SER A 149 -11.21 5.51 -18.20
CA SER A 149 -11.22 6.14 -16.87
C SER A 149 -10.98 5.13 -15.73
N TYR A 150 -11.34 3.86 -15.92
CA TYR A 150 -11.07 2.79 -14.96
C TYR A 150 -9.62 2.33 -14.99
N GLN A 151 -9.02 2.30 -16.18
CA GLN A 151 -7.62 1.93 -16.34
C GLN A 151 -6.72 2.98 -15.70
N GLU A 152 -7.02 4.26 -15.94
CA GLU A 152 -6.34 5.39 -15.29
C GLU A 152 -6.39 5.31 -13.76
N GLU A 153 -7.57 5.02 -13.17
CA GLU A 153 -7.72 4.91 -11.73
C GLU A 153 -7.00 3.67 -11.16
N LYS A 154 -7.03 2.52 -11.86
CA LYS A 154 -6.27 1.32 -11.46
C LYS A 154 -4.77 1.59 -11.45
N LEU A 155 -4.24 2.19 -12.52
CA LEU A 155 -2.82 2.55 -12.61
C LEU A 155 -2.44 3.51 -11.47
N ARG A 156 -3.26 4.54 -11.24
CA ARG A 156 -3.04 5.51 -10.15
C ARG A 156 -2.94 4.82 -8.78
N LYS A 157 -3.83 3.86 -8.48
CA LYS A 157 -3.78 3.11 -7.22
C LYS A 157 -2.49 2.29 -7.08
N VAL A 158 -2.07 1.61 -8.15
CA VAL A 158 -0.82 0.82 -8.14
C VAL A 158 0.41 1.71 -7.92
N PHE A 159 0.52 2.83 -8.64
CA PHE A 159 1.64 3.76 -8.49
C PHE A 159 1.71 4.40 -7.10
N VAL A 160 0.56 4.73 -6.51
CA VAL A 160 0.51 5.28 -5.14
C VAL A 160 0.94 4.24 -4.11
N SER A 161 0.53 2.97 -4.25
CA SER A 161 0.95 1.88 -3.35
C SER A 161 2.47 1.70 -3.39
N HIS A 162 3.04 1.62 -4.58
CA HIS A 162 4.47 1.37 -4.74
C HIS A 162 5.33 2.49 -4.15
N LYS A 163 4.96 3.75 -4.41
CA LYS A 163 5.67 4.92 -3.85
C LYS A 163 5.54 5.00 -2.31
N ALA A 164 4.39 4.61 -1.77
CA ALA A 164 4.19 4.58 -0.33
C ALA A 164 5.03 3.48 0.33
N GLU A 165 5.09 2.29 -0.27
CA GLU A 165 5.92 1.18 0.20
C GLU A 165 7.40 1.55 0.21
N GLU A 166 7.95 2.07 -0.90
CA GLU A 166 9.34 2.52 -0.96
C GLU A 166 9.66 3.60 0.07
N TYR A 167 8.75 4.57 0.26
CA TYR A 167 8.94 5.63 1.24
C TYR A 167 8.96 5.09 2.68
N LEU A 168 8.07 4.16 3.01
CA LEU A 168 8.01 3.54 4.34
C LEU A 168 9.27 2.74 4.64
N VAL A 169 9.78 1.99 3.65
CA VAL A 169 11.04 1.25 3.79
C VAL A 169 12.20 2.19 4.05
N HIS A 170 12.36 3.24 3.22
CA HIS A 170 13.45 4.21 3.41
C HIS A 170 13.32 5.00 4.72
N LEU A 171 12.10 5.33 5.16
CA LEU A 171 11.88 5.98 6.45
C LEU A 171 12.30 5.05 7.61
N ALA A 172 11.92 3.78 7.55
CA ALA A 172 12.30 2.79 8.55
C ALA A 172 13.83 2.61 8.64
N GLU A 173 14.51 2.46 7.50
CA GLU A 173 15.98 2.37 7.44
C GLU A 173 16.64 3.61 8.04
N ARG A 174 16.19 4.81 7.65
CA ARG A 174 16.76 6.06 8.15
C ARG A 174 16.54 6.26 9.65
N LEU A 175 15.37 5.91 10.17
CA LEU A 175 15.07 5.99 11.59
C LEU A 175 15.89 4.98 12.39
N LEU A 176 16.00 3.73 11.92
CA LEU A 176 16.82 2.70 12.57
C LEU A 176 18.29 3.13 12.63
N HIS A 177 18.84 3.66 11.53
CA HIS A 177 20.20 4.20 11.54
C HIS A 177 20.37 5.37 12.51
N GLY A 178 19.39 6.28 12.56
CA GLY A 178 19.40 7.40 13.51
C GLY A 178 19.38 6.95 14.98
N LEU A 179 18.55 5.96 15.31
CA LEU A 179 18.47 5.39 16.65
C LEU A 179 19.77 4.70 17.07
N ASN A 180 20.39 3.92 16.18
CA ASN A 180 21.67 3.27 16.45
C ASN A 180 22.80 4.30 16.68
N LEU A 181 22.84 5.38 15.90
CA LEU A 181 23.80 6.47 16.10
C LEU A 181 23.61 7.16 17.46
N PHE A 182 22.35 7.42 17.81
CA PHE A 182 22.00 8.01 19.11
C PHE A 182 22.42 7.10 20.28
N LEU A 183 22.17 5.79 20.16
CA LEU A 183 22.57 4.81 21.17
C LEU A 183 24.10 4.73 21.31
N LEU A 184 24.85 4.74 20.20
CA LEU A 184 26.31 4.78 20.21
C LEU A 184 26.83 6.04 20.92
N LEU A 185 26.26 7.21 20.62
CA LEU A 185 26.62 8.46 21.30
C LEU A 185 26.34 8.38 22.81
N GLY A 186 25.20 7.84 23.20
CA GLY A 186 24.84 7.62 24.61
C GLY A 186 25.82 6.69 25.32
N LEU A 187 26.16 5.55 24.70
CA LEU A 187 27.16 4.62 25.25
C LEU A 187 28.54 5.27 25.39
N LEU A 188 28.95 6.11 24.44
CA LEU A 188 30.25 6.80 24.48
C LEU A 188 30.32 7.79 25.64
N VAL A 189 29.25 8.56 25.87
CA VAL A 189 29.14 9.47 27.02
C VAL A 189 29.18 8.70 28.34
N LEU A 190 28.45 7.58 28.44
CA LEU A 190 28.47 6.73 29.63
C LEU A 190 29.85 6.13 29.88
N ALA A 191 30.55 5.65 28.85
CA ALA A 191 31.89 5.12 28.96
C ALA A 191 32.87 6.15 29.54
N ILE A 192 32.82 7.41 29.07
CA ILE A 192 33.63 8.51 29.62
C ILE A 192 33.31 8.73 31.10
N GLY A 193 32.02 8.73 31.47
CA GLY A 193 31.58 8.85 32.86
C GLY A 193 32.16 7.74 33.75
N VAL A 194 32.13 6.48 33.28
CA VAL A 194 32.70 5.34 34.01
C VAL A 194 34.22 5.45 34.15
N VAL A 195 34.94 5.93 33.12
CA VAL A 195 36.39 6.19 33.21
C VAL A 195 36.69 7.26 34.27
N SER A 196 35.90 8.33 34.33
CA SER A 196 36.03 9.37 35.35
C SER A 196 35.80 8.82 36.77
N LEU A 197 34.76 7.99 36.94
CA LEU A 197 34.50 7.30 38.21
C LEU A 197 35.65 6.38 38.62
N LEU A 198 36.19 5.59 37.68
CA LEU A 198 37.33 4.71 37.93
C LEU A 198 38.56 5.49 38.40
N GLY A 199 38.88 6.61 37.75
CA GLY A 199 40.00 7.47 38.16
C GLY A 199 39.83 8.01 39.58
N HIS A 200 38.62 8.43 39.94
CA HIS A 200 38.30 8.90 41.29
C HIS A 200 38.34 7.76 42.33
N ASP A 201 37.87 6.56 41.99
CA ASP A 201 37.93 5.37 42.86
C ASP A 201 39.38 4.95 43.12
N ILE A 202 40.25 4.97 42.10
CA ILE A 202 41.69 4.70 42.23
C ILE A 202 42.36 5.74 43.13
N TYR A 203 42.07 7.03 42.94
CA TYR A 203 42.62 8.10 43.78
C TYR A 203 42.25 7.91 45.26
N LYS A 204 40.99 7.60 45.55
CA LYS A 204 40.52 7.31 46.92
C LYS A 204 41.18 6.07 47.52
N ALA A 205 41.39 5.02 46.72
CA ALA A 205 42.05 3.79 47.16
C ALA A 205 43.48 4.04 47.66
N VAL A 206 44.22 4.91 46.96
CA VAL A 206 45.61 5.25 47.30
C VAL A 206 45.71 6.12 48.55
N THR A 207 44.69 6.94 48.85
CA THR A 207 44.79 7.97 49.91
C THR A 207 44.15 7.54 51.24
N SER A 208 43.24 6.55 51.26
CA SER A 208 42.42 6.23 52.45
C SER A 208 42.54 4.78 52.93
N ASN A 209 41.90 3.83 52.24
CA ASN A 209 41.87 2.41 52.59
C ASN A 209 42.04 1.54 51.33
N LEU A 210 43.13 0.75 51.30
CA LEU A 210 43.51 -0.03 50.12
C LEU A 210 42.47 -1.12 49.77
N GLU A 211 41.94 -1.81 50.78
CA GLU A 211 41.04 -2.96 50.58
C GLU A 211 39.71 -2.56 49.93
N TYR A 212 39.00 -1.60 50.53
CA TYR A 212 37.73 -1.09 49.98
C TYR A 212 37.89 -0.35 48.65
N GLY A 213 39.00 0.36 48.47
CA GLY A 213 39.29 1.09 47.24
C GLY A 213 39.53 0.17 46.04
N VAL A 214 40.30 -0.92 46.24
CA VAL A 214 40.58 -1.90 45.18
C VAL A 214 39.30 -2.62 44.73
N ILE A 215 38.42 -3.00 45.65
CA ILE A 215 37.15 -3.68 45.32
C ILE A 215 36.25 -2.77 44.46
N ARG A 216 36.14 -1.49 44.85
CA ARG A 216 35.34 -0.52 44.10
C ARG A 216 35.91 -0.27 42.70
N ALA A 217 37.23 -0.16 42.58
CA ALA A 217 37.91 -0.02 41.29
C ALA A 217 37.71 -1.25 40.40
N LEU A 218 37.79 -2.47 40.94
CA LEU A 218 37.50 -3.71 40.19
C LEU A 218 36.06 -3.74 39.68
N GLY A 219 35.09 -3.28 40.49
CA GLY A 219 33.69 -3.16 40.08
C GLY A 219 33.50 -2.15 38.95
N SER A 220 34.18 -1.01 39.00
CA SER A 220 34.17 0.01 37.94
C SER A 220 34.85 -0.48 36.66
N LEU A 221 35.89 -1.31 36.78
CA LEU A 221 36.60 -1.92 35.64
C LEU A 221 35.73 -2.95 34.89
N LEU A 222 34.96 -3.77 35.61
CA LEU A 222 33.96 -4.67 35.01
C LEU A 222 32.86 -3.92 34.26
N VAL A 223 32.39 -2.79 34.81
CA VAL A 223 31.40 -1.92 34.13
C VAL A 223 31.99 -1.31 32.87
N LEU A 224 33.24 -0.84 32.94
CA LEU A 224 33.95 -0.30 31.78
C LEU A 224 34.11 -1.35 30.68
N TRP A 225 34.46 -2.59 31.05
CA TRP A 225 34.56 -3.71 30.10
C TRP A 225 33.21 -3.99 29.41
N MET A 226 32.09 -3.99 30.15
CA MET A 226 30.75 -4.12 29.55
C MET A 226 30.41 -2.98 28.58
N MET A 227 30.81 -1.74 28.90
CA MET A 227 30.61 -0.59 28.01
C MET A 227 31.43 -0.72 26.73
N ILE A 228 32.66 -1.22 26.82
CA ILE A 228 33.52 -1.47 25.64
C ILE A 228 32.90 -2.54 24.75
N GLU A 229 32.40 -3.63 25.33
CA GLU A 229 31.75 -4.72 24.58
C GLU A 229 30.47 -4.24 23.87
N LEU A 230 29.64 -3.46 24.57
CA LEU A 230 28.45 -2.82 23.99
C LEU A 230 28.79 -1.85 22.87
N LEU A 231 29.81 -1.01 23.04
CA LEU A 231 30.28 -0.11 22.00
C LEU A 231 30.79 -0.87 20.78
N HIS A 232 31.57 -1.94 20.97
CA HIS A 232 32.09 -2.75 19.87
C HIS A 232 30.94 -3.39 19.08
N THR A 233 29.92 -3.86 19.79
CA THR A 233 28.70 -4.42 19.21
C THR A 233 27.94 -3.41 18.37
N GLU A 234 27.73 -2.19 18.89
CA GLU A 234 26.97 -1.17 18.17
C GLU A 234 27.71 -0.59 16.98
N ILE A 235 29.04 -0.47 17.08
CA ILE A 235 29.89 -0.14 15.93
C ILE A 235 29.80 -1.24 14.85
N GLY A 236 29.80 -2.51 15.27
CA GLY A 236 29.60 -3.65 14.36
C GLY A 236 28.25 -3.61 13.65
N HIS A 237 27.20 -3.25 14.38
CA HIS A 237 25.85 -3.05 13.84
C HIS A 237 25.77 -1.93 12.82
N LEU A 238 26.35 -0.76 13.12
CA LEU A 238 26.39 0.37 12.20
C LEU A 238 27.19 0.08 10.92
N ARG A 239 28.16 -0.84 10.97
CA ARG A 239 28.92 -1.31 9.79
C ARG A 239 28.22 -2.42 8.98
N GLY A 240 26.96 -2.74 9.30
CA GLY A 240 26.17 -3.75 8.59
C GLY A 240 26.27 -5.17 9.16
N GLY A 241 26.74 -5.32 10.40
CA GLY A 241 26.75 -6.60 11.12
C GLY A 241 25.35 -7.09 11.50
N LYS A 242 25.16 -8.41 11.53
CA LYS A 242 23.91 -9.06 11.99
C LYS A 242 23.74 -8.94 13.51
N PHE A 243 22.48 -8.84 13.96
CA PHE A 243 22.11 -8.84 15.38
C PHE A 243 22.36 -10.21 16.00
N ARG A 244 23.38 -10.29 16.85
CA ARG A 244 23.70 -11.50 17.61
C ARG A 244 23.13 -11.38 19.00
N VAL A 245 22.06 -12.13 19.27
CA VAL A 245 21.35 -12.14 20.56
C VAL A 245 22.29 -12.58 21.68
N ARG A 246 23.31 -13.39 21.35
CA ARG A 246 24.38 -13.82 22.26
C ARG A 246 24.99 -12.71 23.09
N ILE A 247 25.16 -11.51 22.54
CA ILE A 247 25.84 -10.40 23.22
C ILE A 247 25.04 -9.93 24.45
N PHE A 248 23.71 -9.91 24.37
CA PHE A 248 22.86 -9.56 25.51
C PHE A 248 22.98 -10.58 26.64
N VAL A 249 23.16 -11.86 26.30
CA VAL A 249 23.36 -12.93 27.28
C VAL A 249 24.75 -12.82 27.92
N GLU A 250 25.79 -12.50 27.15
CA GLU A 250 27.15 -12.25 27.67
C GLU A 250 27.18 -11.06 28.64
N LEU A 251 26.51 -9.96 28.30
CA LEU A 251 26.40 -8.78 29.15
C LEU A 251 25.64 -9.07 30.45
N ALA A 252 24.53 -9.81 30.36
CA ALA A 252 23.81 -10.26 31.54
C ALA A 252 24.71 -11.13 32.43
N LEU A 253 25.50 -12.03 31.83
CA LEU A 253 26.38 -12.94 32.55
C LEU A 253 27.45 -12.17 33.32
N VAL A 254 28.09 -11.19 32.69
CA VAL A 254 29.09 -10.31 33.33
C VAL A 254 28.47 -9.44 34.42
N ALA A 255 27.26 -8.91 34.21
CA ALA A 255 26.55 -8.16 35.24
C ALA A 255 26.22 -9.01 36.48
N PHE A 256 25.84 -10.28 36.28
CA PHE A 256 25.60 -11.23 37.38
C PHE A 256 26.90 -11.62 38.09
N ILE A 257 27.99 -11.86 37.35
CA ILE A 257 29.32 -12.11 37.94
C ILE A 257 29.74 -10.94 38.83
N ARG A 258 29.56 -9.70 38.36
CA ARG A 258 29.84 -8.50 39.18
C ARG A 258 29.03 -8.48 40.48
N LYS A 259 27.72 -8.79 40.41
CA LYS A 259 26.86 -8.84 41.62
C LYS A 259 27.35 -9.89 42.61
N ILE A 260 27.76 -11.06 42.14
CA ILE A 260 28.30 -12.13 42.97
C ILE A 260 29.63 -11.72 43.60
N PHE A 261 30.53 -11.10 42.83
CA PHE A 261 31.82 -10.61 43.32
C PHE A 261 31.62 -9.60 44.46
N VAL A 262 30.77 -8.59 44.28
CA VAL A 262 30.48 -7.59 45.32
C VAL A 262 29.82 -8.25 46.56
N ALA A 263 28.84 -9.14 46.35
CA ALA A 263 28.13 -9.80 47.44
C ALA A 263 29.01 -10.74 48.28
N SER A 264 30.02 -11.38 47.65
CA SER A 264 30.93 -12.31 48.32
C SER A 264 31.81 -11.64 49.38
N PHE A 265 32.08 -10.34 49.27
CA PHE A 265 32.96 -9.61 50.18
C PHE A 265 32.19 -8.78 51.21
N GLU A 266 30.98 -8.30 50.90
CA GLU A 266 30.15 -7.51 51.83
C GLU A 266 29.47 -8.32 52.97
N HIS A 267 29.75 -9.62 53.11
CA HIS A 267 29.15 -10.50 54.14
C HIS A 267 27.60 -10.42 54.17
N LYS A 268 26.97 -10.34 53.00
CA LYS A 268 25.50 -10.34 52.86
C LYS A 268 24.90 -11.71 53.23
N GLU A 269 23.61 -11.70 53.57
CA GLU A 269 22.88 -12.90 54.00
C GLU A 269 23.08 -14.10 53.03
N PRO A 270 23.33 -15.32 53.56
CA PRO A 270 23.69 -16.50 52.77
C PRO A 270 22.62 -16.94 51.76
N THR A 271 21.35 -16.62 52.03
CA THR A 271 20.20 -16.91 51.16
C THR A 271 20.26 -16.12 49.85
N SER A 272 20.64 -14.83 49.91
CA SER A 272 20.76 -13.96 48.74
C SER A 272 21.91 -14.37 47.82
N PHE A 273 23.00 -14.86 48.41
CA PHE A 273 24.15 -15.36 47.67
C PHE A 273 23.81 -16.63 46.87
N MET A 274 23.11 -17.59 47.49
CA MET A 274 22.72 -18.85 46.84
C MET A 274 21.78 -18.63 45.64
N LEU A 275 20.86 -17.66 45.73
CA LEU A 275 19.98 -17.26 44.62
C LEU A 275 20.75 -16.66 43.44
N LEU A 276 21.77 -15.82 43.70
CA LEU A 276 22.59 -15.23 42.63
C LEU A 276 23.40 -16.29 41.88
N VAL A 277 23.95 -17.27 42.59
CA VAL A 277 24.68 -18.41 41.99
C VAL A 277 23.75 -19.27 41.14
N GLY A 278 22.53 -19.55 41.62
CA GLY A 278 21.51 -20.27 40.85
C GLY A 278 21.10 -19.53 39.57
N ALA A 279 20.91 -18.21 39.65
CA ALA A 279 20.61 -17.38 38.48
C ALA A 279 21.75 -17.37 37.46
N LEU A 280 23.01 -17.29 37.91
CA LEU A 280 24.17 -17.37 37.03
C LEU A 280 24.24 -18.72 36.29
N PHE A 281 23.93 -19.82 36.97
CA PHE A 281 23.93 -21.15 36.37
C PHE A 281 22.89 -21.27 35.25
N ILE A 282 21.66 -20.79 35.49
CA ILE A 282 20.60 -20.75 34.48
C ILE A 282 21.04 -19.91 33.28
N LEU A 283 21.63 -18.74 33.53
CA LEU A 283 22.11 -17.86 32.48
C LEU A 283 23.23 -18.50 31.65
N GLY A 284 24.11 -19.28 32.28
CA GLY A 284 25.13 -20.09 31.60
C GLY A 284 24.56 -21.16 30.68
N ILE A 285 23.45 -21.81 31.07
CA ILE A 285 22.72 -22.75 30.20
C ILE A 285 22.12 -22.03 28.99
N VAL A 286 21.48 -20.87 29.22
CA VAL A 286 20.91 -20.05 28.14
C VAL A 286 22.00 -19.63 27.17
N TYR A 287 23.16 -19.19 27.67
CA TYR A 287 24.32 -18.84 26.86
C TYR A 287 24.77 -20.01 25.97
N PHE A 288 24.89 -21.21 26.54
CA PHE A 288 25.28 -22.41 25.79
C PHE A 288 24.26 -22.76 24.69
N LEU A 289 22.97 -22.66 24.98
CA LEU A 289 21.91 -22.93 24.01
C LEU A 289 21.93 -21.92 22.86
N VAL A 290 22.03 -20.62 23.17
CA VAL A 290 22.10 -19.55 22.16
C VAL A 290 23.35 -19.71 21.29
N ALA A 291 24.51 -19.99 21.88
CA ALA A 291 25.76 -20.21 21.16
C ALA A 291 25.68 -21.41 20.20
N LYS A 292 24.99 -22.49 20.59
CA LYS A 292 24.80 -23.68 19.76
C LYS A 292 23.86 -23.44 18.57
N VAL A 293 22.87 -22.58 18.73
CA VAL A 293 21.92 -22.22 17.65
C VAL A 293 22.56 -21.26 16.65
N GLU A 294 23.28 -20.24 17.13
CA GLU A 294 23.96 -19.27 16.26
C GLU A 294 25.12 -19.90 15.47
N SER A 295 25.76 -20.96 15.96
CA SER A 295 26.83 -21.69 15.23
C SER A 295 26.33 -22.50 14.03
N LYS A 296 25.01 -22.72 13.91
CA LYS A 296 24.41 -23.61 12.90
C LYS A 296 23.78 -22.86 11.73
N ASN A 297 23.77 -21.53 11.77
CA ASN A 297 23.28 -20.58 10.75
C ASN A 297 24.42 -19.70 10.23
#